data_AF-A0A8C6PU32-F1
#
_entry.id   AF-A0A8C6PU32-F1
#
_cell.length_a   1.000
_cell.length_b   1.000
_cell.length_c   1.000
_cell.angle_alpha   90.00
_cell.angle_beta   90.00
_cell.angle_gamma   90.00
#
_symmetry.space_group_name_H-M   'P 1'
#
loop_
_entity.id
_entity.type
_entity.pdbx_description
1 polymer ?
#
loop_
_entity_poly.entity_id
_entity_poly.type
_entity_poly.pdbx_seq_one_letter_code
_entity_poly.pdbx_strand_id
1 'polypeptide(L)'
;MLQAVNQELSNIFNELWGLDVNRMNPGIDYTIAVQGRAGFVSQGSLVVQDHASLPLFSNVNEAKLGNMTTFSRLMKLLDNYERSTGITERVTTEEQTEISLFLDAVLETQVMKRAHQYLVSKGKSRSDLRLFKSQLSLIWFHLYHRQRNTGPDSCGFEHVFVGETRSGTEIIGFHNWVQFYLQEKNSQLDYKGYKAREHDLPDQDDHVLNLQFSWHGVLKPVGSAFIGTSPEFEMAIFTIIFLMNTERSTTVLVNIDQCQLELVVVRQGRCLGTAYPKLLSSNSRHVRGHAR
;
A
#
# COMPACT_ATOMS: atom_id res chain seq x y z
N MET A 1 5.78 4.86 -26.13
CA MET A 1 4.45 5.51 -26.08
C MET A 1 4.20 5.88 -24.63
N LEU A 2 4.07 7.17 -24.32
CA LEU A 2 3.59 7.59 -23.00
C LEU A 2 2.16 7.06 -22.83
N GLN A 3 1.91 6.36 -21.72
CA GLN A 3 0.58 5.84 -21.43
C GLN A 3 -0.36 7.04 -21.18
N ALA A 4 -1.52 7.07 -21.84
CA ALA A 4 -2.50 8.13 -21.62
C ALA A 4 -3.14 8.00 -20.23
N VAL A 5 -3.47 9.13 -19.60
CA VAL A 5 -4.20 9.16 -18.32
C VAL A 5 -5.56 8.49 -18.50
N ASN A 6 -5.87 7.53 -17.64
CA ASN A 6 -7.17 6.88 -17.60
C ASN A 6 -8.16 7.75 -16.82
N GLN A 7 -8.96 8.53 -17.56
CA GLN A 7 -9.91 9.48 -16.97
C GLN A 7 -11.02 8.80 -16.17
N GLU A 8 -11.51 7.64 -16.61
CA GLU A 8 -12.55 6.91 -15.89
C GLU A 8 -12.05 6.45 -14.52
N LEU A 9 -10.87 5.82 -14.47
CA LEU A 9 -10.27 5.39 -13.21
C LEU A 9 -9.91 6.58 -12.32
N SER A 10 -9.40 7.67 -12.92
CA SER A 10 -9.15 8.92 -12.18
C SER A 10 -10.42 9.44 -11.50
N ASN A 11 -11.56 9.44 -12.21
CA ASN A 11 -12.82 9.93 -11.65
C ASN A 11 -13.28 9.08 -10.45
N ILE A 12 -13.36 7.75 -10.60
CA ILE A 12 -13.77 6.88 -9.48
C ILE A 12 -12.78 6.97 -8.31
N PHE A 13 -11.47 7.04 -8.57
CA PHE A 13 -10.50 7.13 -7.48
C PHE A 13 -10.55 8.46 -6.73
N ASN A 14 -10.90 9.57 -7.39
CA ASN A 14 -11.16 10.83 -6.72
C ASN A 14 -12.45 10.80 -5.89
N GLU A 15 -13.49 10.10 -6.36
CA GLU A 15 -14.69 9.86 -5.53
C GLU A 15 -14.34 9.05 -4.27
N LEU A 16 -13.56 7.97 -4.43
CA LEU A 16 -13.09 7.15 -3.30
C LEU A 16 -12.21 7.96 -2.35
N TRP A 17 -11.34 8.84 -2.87
CA TRP A 17 -10.53 9.75 -2.08
C TRP A 17 -11.38 10.70 -1.24
N GLY A 18 -12.46 11.25 -1.82
CA GLY A 18 -13.40 12.09 -1.07
C GLY A 18 -14.21 11.33 -0.01
N LEU A 19 -14.43 10.02 -0.18
CA LEU A 19 -15.17 9.16 0.75
C LEU A 19 -14.31 8.53 1.84
N ASP A 20 -12.99 8.64 1.75
CA ASP A 20 -12.05 8.06 2.70
C ASP A 20 -11.95 8.91 3.98
N VAL A 21 -13.01 8.84 4.78
CA VAL A 21 -13.14 9.55 6.07
C VAL A 21 -12.17 9.04 7.14
N ASN A 22 -11.62 7.84 6.95
CA ASN A 22 -10.65 7.26 7.86
C ASN A 22 -9.21 7.72 7.53
N ARG A 23 -8.98 8.37 6.39
CA ARG A 23 -7.66 8.95 6.05
C ARG A 23 -7.11 9.81 7.20
N MET A 24 -5.84 9.60 7.47
CA MET A 24 -5.04 10.38 8.42
C MET A 24 -4.52 11.63 7.72
N ASN A 25 -4.59 12.78 8.38
CA ASN A 25 -4.20 14.07 7.83
C ASN A 25 -2.78 14.45 8.27
N PRO A 26 -1.90 14.88 7.35
CA PRO A 26 -0.58 15.38 7.70
C PRO A 26 -0.68 16.61 8.59
N GLY A 27 0.25 16.75 9.54
CA GLY A 27 0.30 17.84 10.51
C GLY A 27 -0.74 17.78 11.63
N ILE A 28 -1.74 16.88 11.54
CA ILE A 28 -2.79 16.69 12.55
C ILE A 28 -2.71 15.28 13.14
N ASP A 29 -2.80 14.27 12.27
CA ASP A 29 -2.85 12.87 12.66
C ASP A 29 -1.50 12.17 12.53
N TYR A 30 -0.58 12.70 11.72
CA TYR A 30 0.81 12.26 11.67
C TYR A 30 1.74 13.40 11.24
N THR A 31 3.04 13.25 11.48
CA THR A 31 4.07 14.17 10.99
C THR A 31 5.27 13.38 10.50
N ILE A 32 5.69 13.64 9.27
CA ILE A 32 6.86 12.99 8.66
C ILE A 32 8.06 13.94 8.58
N ALA A 33 9.25 13.38 8.75
CA ALA A 33 10.54 14.01 8.54
C ALA A 33 11.18 13.43 7.26
N VAL A 34 10.97 14.09 6.13
CA VAL A 34 11.42 13.64 4.79
C VAL A 34 12.95 13.60 4.67
N GLN A 35 13.67 14.46 5.39
CA GLN A 35 15.14 14.46 5.48
C GLN A 35 15.84 14.53 4.10
N GLY A 36 16.91 13.76 3.87
CA GLY A 36 17.74 13.87 2.68
C GLY A 36 17.32 12.94 1.54
N ARG A 37 17.76 13.30 0.32
CA ARG A 37 17.57 12.48 -0.89
C ARG A 37 18.54 11.30 -0.87
N ALA A 38 18.02 10.08 -0.93
CA ALA A 38 18.82 8.87 -0.97
C ALA A 38 19.55 8.69 -2.31
N GLY A 39 20.86 8.42 -2.26
CA GLY A 39 21.73 8.22 -3.42
C GLY A 39 21.46 6.94 -4.23
N PHE A 40 21.97 6.86 -5.46
CA PHE A 40 21.82 5.68 -6.32
C PHE A 40 22.36 4.41 -5.65
N VAL A 41 21.68 3.28 -5.85
CA VAL A 41 22.08 1.97 -5.30
C VAL A 41 22.28 1.02 -6.47
N SER A 42 23.49 0.49 -6.62
CA SER A 42 23.77 -0.58 -7.57
C SER A 42 23.13 -1.89 -7.09
N GLN A 43 22.66 -2.71 -8.04
CA GLN A 43 22.12 -4.03 -7.74
C GLN A 43 23.13 -4.87 -6.94
N GLY A 44 22.69 -5.42 -5.80
CA GLY A 44 23.51 -6.26 -4.91
C GLY A 44 24.27 -5.50 -3.82
N SER A 45 24.19 -4.17 -3.76
CA SER A 45 24.75 -3.40 -2.65
C SER A 45 23.95 -3.60 -1.36
N LEU A 46 24.64 -4.01 -0.29
CA LEU A 46 24.06 -4.18 1.06
C LEU A 46 24.22 -2.94 1.94
N VAL A 47 25.08 -1.99 1.54
CA VAL A 47 25.41 -0.78 2.32
C VAL A 47 25.13 0.44 1.44
N VAL A 48 24.37 1.38 1.99
CA VAL A 48 24.07 2.67 1.36
C VAL A 48 24.44 3.79 2.31
N GLN A 49 24.75 4.96 1.74
CA GLN A 49 24.90 6.17 2.53
C GLN A 49 23.55 6.51 3.17
N ASP A 50 23.57 6.74 4.47
CA ASP A 50 22.40 7.19 5.20
C ASP A 50 22.19 8.69 4.99
N HIS A 51 21.03 9.05 4.46
CA HIS A 51 20.61 10.45 4.27
C HIS A 51 19.44 10.83 5.21
N ALA A 52 19.11 9.97 6.17
CA ALA A 52 18.03 10.17 7.13
C ALA A 52 18.46 9.70 8.53
N SER A 53 19.03 10.62 9.32
CA SER A 53 19.47 10.32 10.69
C SER A 53 18.33 10.14 11.70
N LEU A 54 17.08 10.41 11.32
CA LEU A 54 15.88 10.30 12.12
C LEU A 54 14.87 9.33 11.47
N PRO A 55 13.93 8.77 12.24
CA PRO A 55 12.76 8.10 11.67
C PRO A 55 12.00 8.99 10.68
N LEU A 56 11.39 8.40 9.65
CA LEU A 56 10.46 9.08 8.77
C LEU A 56 9.25 9.58 9.57
N PHE A 57 8.62 8.73 10.40
CA PHE A 57 7.47 9.13 11.20
C PHE A 57 7.92 9.70 12.54
N SER A 58 7.92 11.03 12.66
CA SER A 58 8.19 11.71 13.92
C SER A 58 7.05 11.61 14.94
N ASN A 59 5.81 11.51 14.44
CA ASN A 59 4.62 11.33 15.26
C ASN A 59 3.48 10.68 14.44
N VAL A 60 2.68 9.85 15.09
CA VAL A 60 1.42 9.30 14.57
C VAL A 60 0.40 9.26 15.70
N ASN A 61 -0.83 9.68 15.45
CA ASN A 61 -1.94 9.64 16.39
C ASN A 61 -2.41 8.19 16.58
N GLU A 62 -1.74 7.47 17.48
CA GLU A 62 -2.02 6.07 17.79
C GLU A 62 -3.42 5.85 18.37
N ALA A 63 -3.95 6.84 19.11
CA ALA A 63 -5.31 6.76 19.63
C ALA A 63 -6.32 6.71 18.47
N LYS A 64 -6.13 7.53 17.43
CA LYS A 64 -6.96 7.49 16.23
C LYS A 64 -6.78 6.19 15.46
N LEU A 65 -5.55 5.70 15.27
CA LEU A 65 -5.27 4.40 14.66
C LEU A 65 -5.98 3.24 15.39
N GLY A 66 -5.91 3.22 16.73
CA GLY A 66 -6.51 2.17 17.54
C GLY A 66 -8.04 2.22 17.61
N ASN A 67 -8.62 3.42 17.52
CA ASN A 67 -10.07 3.62 17.59
C ASN A 67 -10.79 3.41 16.25
N MET A 68 -10.09 3.59 15.12
CA MET A 68 -10.65 3.31 13.80
C MET A 68 -10.67 1.81 13.55
N THR A 69 -11.87 1.24 13.37
CA THR A 69 -12.05 -0.21 13.22
C THR A 69 -11.20 -0.80 12.11
N THR A 70 -11.11 -0.16 10.94
CA THR A 70 -10.35 -0.70 9.80
C THR A 70 -8.85 -0.74 10.06
N PHE A 71 -8.27 0.31 10.66
CA PHE A 71 -6.87 0.33 11.10
C PHE A 71 -6.60 -0.66 12.23
N SER A 72 -7.45 -0.71 13.25
CA SER A 72 -7.33 -1.65 14.37
C SER A 72 -7.31 -3.10 13.89
N ARG A 73 -8.18 -3.45 12.93
CA ARG A 73 -8.21 -4.78 12.31
C ARG A 73 -7.00 -5.03 11.41
N LEU A 74 -6.55 -4.03 10.65
CA LEU A 74 -5.32 -4.11 9.86
C LEU A 74 -4.12 -4.44 10.76
N MET A 75 -3.94 -3.71 11.87
CA MET A 75 -2.80 -3.90 12.77
C MET A 75 -2.78 -5.29 13.41
N LYS A 76 -3.96 -5.88 13.70
CA LYS A 76 -4.04 -7.29 14.16
C LYS A 76 -3.55 -8.27 13.09
N LEU A 77 -3.94 -8.07 11.83
CA LEU A 77 -3.43 -8.90 10.74
C LEU A 77 -1.90 -8.75 10.63
N LEU A 78 -1.37 -7.52 10.65
CA LEU A 78 0.08 -7.27 10.55
C LEU A 78 0.86 -7.96 11.68
N ASP A 79 0.37 -7.94 12.93
CA ASP A 79 1.01 -8.63 14.07
C ASP A 79 1.09 -10.16 13.88
N ASN A 80 0.05 -10.79 13.33
CA ASN A 80 0.09 -12.22 13.04
C ASN A 80 1.16 -12.59 12.02
N TYR A 81 1.32 -11.78 10.97
CA TYR A 81 2.30 -12.05 9.92
C TYR A 81 3.75 -11.90 10.42
N GLU A 82 4.02 -10.97 11.34
CA GLU A 82 5.35 -10.85 11.98
C GLU A 82 5.72 -12.14 12.73
N ARG A 83 4.76 -12.75 13.45
CA ARG A 83 4.95 -13.99 14.23
C ARG A 83 5.11 -15.24 13.37
N SER A 84 4.55 -15.25 12.17
CA SER A 84 4.55 -16.40 11.26
C SER A 84 5.82 -16.47 10.38
N THR A 85 6.70 -15.48 10.44
CA THR A 85 7.97 -15.48 9.69
C THR A 85 8.82 -16.71 10.03
N GLY A 86 9.06 -17.58 9.04
CA GLY A 86 9.96 -18.75 9.16
C GLY A 86 9.30 -20.13 9.34
N ILE A 87 7.97 -20.26 9.28
CA ILE A 87 7.27 -21.57 9.36
C ILE A 87 6.35 -21.73 8.12
N THR A 88 6.11 -22.96 7.67
CA THR A 88 5.08 -23.24 6.64
C THR A 88 3.72 -22.71 7.10
N GLU A 89 3.20 -21.70 6.41
CA GLU A 89 1.94 -21.04 6.75
C GLU A 89 0.79 -22.06 6.80
N ARG A 90 0.20 -22.22 7.98
CA ARG A 90 -1.10 -22.84 8.15
C ARG A 90 -2.05 -21.78 8.64
N VAL A 91 -3.00 -21.38 7.79
CA VAL A 91 -4.04 -20.44 8.20
C VAL A 91 -4.88 -21.07 9.31
N THR A 92 -4.69 -20.57 10.52
CA THR A 92 -5.42 -20.94 11.73
C THR A 92 -6.88 -20.48 11.66
N THR A 93 -7.74 -21.02 12.54
CA THR A 93 -9.15 -20.61 12.59
C THR A 93 -9.26 -19.16 13.05
N GLU A 94 -8.34 -18.75 13.91
CA GLU A 94 -8.16 -17.40 14.42
C GLU A 94 -7.81 -16.43 13.29
N GLU A 95 -6.81 -16.75 12.46
CA GLU A 95 -6.44 -15.92 11.30
C GLU A 95 -7.60 -15.80 10.29
N GLN A 96 -8.34 -16.89 10.01
CA GLN A 96 -9.53 -16.81 9.16
C GLN A 96 -10.61 -15.88 9.74
N THR A 97 -10.77 -15.91 11.07
CA THR A 97 -11.70 -15.02 11.77
C THR A 97 -11.26 -13.57 11.68
N GLU A 98 -9.98 -13.28 11.86
CA GLU A 98 -9.44 -11.93 11.75
C GLU A 98 -9.52 -11.37 10.33
N ILE A 99 -9.21 -12.19 9.32
CA ILE A 99 -9.40 -11.84 7.90
C ILE A 99 -10.88 -11.51 7.64
N SER A 100 -11.79 -12.35 8.13
CA SER A 100 -13.23 -12.14 7.98
C SER A 100 -13.69 -10.83 8.61
N LEU A 101 -13.23 -10.52 9.83
CA LEU A 101 -13.56 -9.30 10.56
C LEU A 101 -12.95 -8.04 9.92
N PHE A 102 -11.75 -8.14 9.37
CA PHE A 102 -11.14 -7.05 8.62
C PHE A 102 -11.95 -6.76 7.33
N LEU A 103 -12.31 -7.80 6.58
CA LEU A 103 -13.13 -7.64 5.38
C LEU A 103 -14.52 -7.07 5.70
N ASP A 104 -15.14 -7.47 6.82
CA ASP A 104 -16.40 -6.87 7.27
C ASP A 104 -16.24 -5.38 7.54
N ALA A 105 -15.22 -4.99 8.31
CA ALA A 105 -14.93 -3.58 8.60
C ALA A 105 -14.68 -2.76 7.32
N VAL A 106 -13.94 -3.32 6.35
CA VAL A 106 -13.69 -2.67 5.06
C VAL A 106 -14.98 -2.51 4.26
N LEU A 107 -15.84 -3.54 4.21
CA LEU A 107 -17.12 -3.51 3.48
C LEU A 107 -18.15 -2.55 4.08
N GLU A 108 -18.04 -2.23 5.37
CA GLU A 108 -18.88 -1.24 6.03
C GLU A 108 -18.59 0.20 5.61
N THR A 109 -17.41 0.46 5.04
CA THR A 109 -16.97 1.81 4.66
C THR A 109 -17.66 2.34 3.40
N GLN A 110 -17.81 3.66 3.30
CA GLN A 110 -18.37 4.29 2.10
C GLN A 110 -17.47 4.12 0.88
N VAL A 111 -16.15 4.04 1.09
CA VAL A 111 -15.14 3.74 0.08
C VAL A 111 -15.43 2.39 -0.58
N MET A 112 -15.51 1.31 0.19
CA MET A 112 -15.69 -0.01 -0.39
C MET A 112 -17.11 -0.22 -0.95
N LYS A 113 -18.13 0.39 -0.35
CA LYS A 113 -19.49 0.40 -0.94
C LYS A 113 -19.51 1.05 -2.31
N ARG A 114 -18.84 2.20 -2.47
CA ARG A 114 -18.76 2.90 -3.76
C ARG A 114 -17.96 2.11 -4.79
N ALA A 115 -16.87 1.46 -4.37
CA ALA A 115 -16.07 0.58 -5.22
C ALA A 115 -16.87 -0.66 -5.67
N HIS A 116 -17.64 -1.28 -4.76
CA HIS A 116 -18.52 -2.41 -5.05
C HIS A 116 -19.58 -2.02 -6.08
N GLN A 117 -20.26 -0.88 -5.90
CA GLN A 117 -21.23 -0.35 -6.86
C GLN A 117 -20.62 -0.14 -8.24
N TYR A 118 -19.40 0.42 -8.32
CA TYR A 118 -18.67 0.58 -9.57
C TYR A 118 -18.38 -0.77 -10.23
N LEU A 119 -17.88 -1.75 -9.47
CA LEU A 119 -17.57 -3.08 -10.01
C LEU A 119 -18.82 -3.85 -10.47
N VAL A 120 -19.94 -3.67 -9.78
CA VAL A 120 -21.25 -4.22 -10.18
C VAL A 120 -21.71 -3.59 -11.49
N SER A 121 -21.65 -2.26 -11.63
CA SER A 121 -22.06 -1.59 -12.87
C SER A 121 -21.17 -1.96 -14.07
N LYS A 122 -19.91 -2.33 -13.82
CA LYS A 122 -18.98 -2.88 -14.83
C LYS A 122 -19.13 -4.38 -15.08
N GLY A 123 -20.06 -5.07 -14.40
CA GLY A 123 -20.25 -6.50 -14.51
C GLY A 123 -19.06 -7.33 -14.00
N LYS A 124 -18.21 -6.75 -13.15
CA LYS A 124 -16.99 -7.38 -12.59
C LYS A 124 -17.20 -8.01 -11.22
N SER A 125 -18.29 -7.65 -10.54
CA SER A 125 -18.68 -8.20 -9.24
C SER A 125 -20.18 -8.46 -9.19
N ARG A 126 -20.58 -9.43 -8.35
CA ARG A 126 -22.00 -9.68 -8.04
C ARG A 126 -22.51 -8.62 -7.06
N SER A 127 -23.79 -8.28 -7.13
CA SER A 127 -24.42 -7.33 -6.20
C SER A 127 -24.62 -7.89 -4.78
N ASP A 128 -24.66 -9.22 -4.60
CA ASP A 128 -24.69 -9.85 -3.27
C ASP A 128 -23.36 -9.58 -2.53
N LEU A 129 -23.47 -8.93 -1.37
CA LEU A 129 -22.32 -8.51 -0.57
C LEU A 129 -21.50 -9.68 -0.04
N ARG A 130 -22.11 -10.83 0.26
CA ARG A 130 -21.39 -12.03 0.70
C ARG A 130 -20.56 -12.60 -0.43
N LEU A 131 -21.09 -12.61 -1.65
CA LEU A 131 -20.33 -13.02 -2.83
C LEU A 131 -19.18 -12.05 -3.13
N PHE A 132 -19.38 -10.75 -2.92
CA PHE A 132 -18.31 -9.77 -3.05
C PHE A 132 -17.24 -9.94 -1.96
N LYS A 133 -17.62 -10.19 -0.70
CA LYS A 133 -16.70 -10.54 0.39
C LYS A 133 -15.86 -11.78 0.03
N SER A 134 -16.48 -12.83 -0.50
CA SER A 134 -15.76 -14.02 -0.96
C SER A 134 -14.83 -13.74 -2.14
N GLN A 135 -15.21 -12.82 -3.05
CA GLN A 135 -14.35 -12.38 -4.14
C GLN A 135 -13.12 -11.62 -3.60
N LEU A 136 -13.30 -10.71 -2.63
CA LEU A 136 -12.19 -10.02 -1.98
C LEU A 136 -11.28 -11.00 -1.23
N SER A 137 -11.87 -11.93 -0.47
CA SER A 137 -11.13 -12.99 0.24
C SER A 137 -10.28 -13.81 -0.72
N LEU A 138 -10.81 -14.20 -1.88
CA LEU A 138 -10.06 -14.91 -2.92
C LEU A 138 -8.90 -14.08 -3.48
N ILE A 139 -9.13 -12.80 -3.77
CA ILE A 139 -8.12 -11.93 -4.40
C ILE A 139 -6.97 -11.65 -3.44
N TRP A 140 -7.30 -11.34 -2.18
CA TRP A 140 -6.36 -10.80 -1.21
C TRP A 140 -5.75 -11.86 -0.28
N PHE A 141 -6.52 -12.85 0.14
CA PHE A 141 -6.13 -13.74 1.25
C PHE A 141 -5.99 -15.22 0.85
N HIS A 142 -6.32 -15.59 -0.38
CA HIS A 142 -6.12 -16.97 -0.84
C HIS A 142 -4.63 -17.24 -1.05
N LEU A 143 -4.12 -18.22 -0.30
CA LEU A 143 -2.74 -18.64 -0.40
C LEU A 143 -2.42 -19.23 -1.78
N TYR A 144 -1.27 -18.88 -2.32
CA TYR A 144 -0.70 -19.46 -3.53
C TYR A 144 0.78 -19.80 -3.34
N HIS A 145 1.33 -20.58 -4.27
CA HIS A 145 2.72 -21.05 -4.17
C HIS A 145 3.70 -19.93 -4.58
N ARG A 146 4.67 -19.61 -3.72
CA ARG A 146 5.79 -18.70 -4.09
C ARG A 146 6.76 -19.34 -5.10
N GLN A 147 7.03 -20.64 -4.98
CA GLN A 147 7.88 -21.40 -5.90
C GLN A 147 7.17 -22.66 -6.42
N ARG A 148 7.57 -23.11 -7.62
CA ARG A 148 6.93 -24.24 -8.33
C ARG A 148 6.94 -25.57 -7.54
N ASN A 149 7.76 -25.69 -6.49
CA ASN A 149 7.99 -26.91 -5.72
C ASN A 149 7.80 -26.74 -4.18
N THR A 150 7.23 -25.62 -3.71
CA THR A 150 6.89 -25.40 -2.28
C THR A 150 5.37 -25.40 -2.10
N GLY A 151 4.86 -25.61 -0.88
CA GLY A 151 3.42 -25.44 -0.62
C GLY A 151 2.95 -23.99 -0.81
N PRO A 152 1.63 -23.72 -0.84
CA PRO A 152 1.11 -22.36 -0.76
C PRO A 152 1.58 -21.68 0.53
N ASP A 153 2.21 -20.52 0.41
CA ASP A 153 2.93 -19.87 1.51
C ASP A 153 2.89 -18.34 1.43
N SER A 154 1.97 -17.76 0.66
CA SER A 154 1.78 -16.31 0.57
C SER A 154 0.43 -15.93 -0.02
N CYS A 155 -0.03 -14.71 0.27
CA CYS A 155 -1.20 -14.10 -0.36
C CYS A 155 -0.99 -12.64 -0.79
N GLY A 156 -1.95 -12.10 -1.54
CA GLY A 156 -1.87 -10.73 -2.05
C GLY A 156 -1.85 -9.66 -0.95
N PHE A 157 -2.50 -9.92 0.20
CA PHE A 157 -2.47 -9.04 1.35
C PHE A 157 -1.05 -8.92 1.92
N GLU A 158 -0.33 -10.04 2.07
CA GLU A 158 1.06 -10.03 2.54
C GLU A 158 1.96 -9.20 1.63
N HIS A 159 1.90 -9.42 0.32
CA HIS A 159 2.76 -8.67 -0.59
C HIS A 159 2.47 -7.17 -0.66
N VAL A 160 1.22 -6.73 -0.45
CA VAL A 160 0.88 -5.30 -0.50
C VAL A 160 1.09 -4.63 0.85
N PHE A 161 0.51 -5.20 1.90
CA PHE A 161 0.41 -4.56 3.21
C PHE A 161 1.53 -4.95 4.18
N VAL A 162 2.01 -6.20 4.17
CA VAL A 162 3.02 -6.68 5.13
C VAL A 162 4.43 -6.45 4.60
N GLY A 163 4.67 -6.81 3.34
CA GLY A 163 6.01 -6.99 2.79
C GLY A 163 6.65 -8.31 3.20
N GLU A 164 7.55 -8.81 2.36
CA GLU A 164 8.21 -10.10 2.59
C GLU A 164 9.68 -10.03 2.19
N THR A 165 10.52 -10.87 2.81
CA THR A 165 11.89 -11.06 2.36
C THR A 165 12.01 -12.33 1.52
N ARG A 166 12.37 -12.18 0.25
CA ARG A 166 12.70 -13.28 -0.64
C ARG A 166 14.11 -13.78 -0.36
N SER A 167 14.22 -15.06 0.01
CA SER A 167 15.50 -15.73 0.29
C SER A 167 16.39 -15.04 1.33
N GLY A 168 15.82 -14.20 2.20
CA GLY A 168 16.57 -13.42 3.19
C GLY A 168 17.41 -12.26 2.63
N THR A 169 17.35 -11.99 1.31
CA THR A 169 18.27 -11.04 0.65
C THR A 169 17.59 -9.94 -0.14
N GLU A 170 16.27 -10.02 -0.36
CA GLU A 170 15.52 -9.05 -1.15
C GLU A 170 14.16 -8.77 -0.51
N ILE A 171 13.81 -7.50 -0.33
CA ILE A 171 12.46 -7.12 0.14
C ILE A 171 11.53 -6.98 -1.05
N ILE A 172 10.52 -7.84 -1.13
CA ILE A 172 9.43 -7.78 -2.11
C ILE A 172 8.16 -7.24 -1.45
N GLY A 173 7.41 -6.42 -2.18
CA GLY A 173 6.25 -5.75 -1.58
C GLY A 173 6.65 -4.63 -0.60
N PHE A 174 5.97 -4.55 0.54
CA PHE A 174 6.20 -3.54 1.59
C PHE A 174 5.89 -2.12 1.08
N HIS A 175 4.60 -1.83 0.92
CA HIS A 175 4.11 -0.57 0.32
C HIS A 175 3.12 0.18 1.21
N ASN A 176 2.84 -0.31 2.43
CA ASN A 176 1.87 0.29 3.32
C ASN A 176 2.52 1.12 4.43
N TRP A 177 2.02 2.34 4.64
CA TRP A 177 2.59 3.28 5.60
C TRP A 177 2.37 2.89 7.06
N VAL A 178 1.29 2.17 7.40
CA VAL A 178 1.04 1.71 8.77
C VAL A 178 2.08 0.67 9.13
N GLN A 179 2.32 -0.30 8.23
CA GLN A 179 3.39 -1.27 8.42
C GLN A 179 4.76 -0.61 8.50
N PHE A 180 5.04 0.38 7.63
CA PHE A 180 6.29 1.15 7.70
C PHE A 180 6.47 1.78 9.09
N TYR A 181 5.45 2.48 9.58
CA TYR A 181 5.46 3.14 10.88
C TYR A 181 5.67 2.14 12.03
N LEU A 182 4.94 1.01 12.04
CA LEU A 182 5.07 0.01 13.10
C LEU A 182 6.46 -0.63 13.13
N GLN A 183 7.03 -0.96 11.97
CA GLN A 183 8.36 -1.55 11.86
C GLN A 183 9.47 -0.55 12.22
N GLU A 184 9.30 0.72 11.86
CA GLU A 184 10.22 1.81 12.24
C GLU A 184 10.17 2.04 13.76
N LYS A 185 8.97 2.11 14.34
CA LYS A 185 8.76 2.24 15.79
C LYS A 185 9.41 1.09 16.58
N ASN A 186 9.39 -0.11 16.03
CA ASN A 186 10.01 -1.30 16.64
C ASN A 186 11.51 -1.43 16.34
N SER A 187 12.14 -0.43 15.70
CA SER A 187 13.55 -0.46 15.29
C SER A 187 13.92 -1.63 14.37
N GLN A 188 12.93 -2.16 13.63
CA GLN A 188 13.10 -3.22 12.64
C GLN A 188 13.27 -2.62 11.23
N LEU A 189 12.78 -1.40 11.01
CA LEU A 189 12.95 -0.63 9.79
C LEU A 189 13.82 0.60 10.04
N ASP A 190 14.70 0.88 9.09
CA ASP A 190 15.67 1.96 9.12
C ASP A 190 15.56 2.79 7.82
N TYR A 191 14.93 3.96 7.91
CA TYR A 191 14.71 4.88 6.80
C TYR A 191 16.03 5.51 6.35
N LYS A 192 16.29 5.54 5.04
CA LYS A 192 17.56 6.02 4.45
C LYS A 192 17.43 7.31 3.65
N GLY A 193 16.21 7.84 3.50
CA GLY A 193 15.92 9.03 2.72
C GLY A 193 14.96 8.80 1.56
N TYR A 194 14.51 9.89 0.97
CA TYR A 194 13.51 9.87 -0.10
C TYR A 194 14.15 9.65 -1.48
N LYS A 195 13.33 9.17 -2.41
CA LYS A 195 13.65 8.99 -3.83
C LYS A 195 12.76 9.89 -4.66
N ALA A 196 13.37 10.79 -5.42
CA ALA A 196 12.63 11.69 -6.31
C ALA A 196 13.44 11.97 -7.58
N ARG A 197 12.77 12.47 -8.61
CA ARG A 197 13.43 13.04 -9.80
C ARG A 197 14.08 14.37 -9.42
N GLU A 198 14.98 14.89 -10.25
CA GLU A 198 15.81 16.06 -9.89
C GLU A 198 15.03 17.32 -9.51
N HIS A 199 13.78 17.47 -9.97
CA HIS A 199 12.96 18.66 -9.72
C HIS A 199 11.76 18.40 -8.80
N ASP A 200 11.62 17.16 -8.32
CA ASP A 200 10.56 16.78 -7.40
C ASP A 200 11.12 16.83 -5.97
N LEU A 201 10.66 17.79 -5.18
CA LEU A 201 10.93 17.84 -3.75
C LEU A 201 9.67 17.40 -3.02
N PRO A 202 9.67 16.20 -2.42
CA PRO A 202 8.57 15.80 -1.59
C PRO A 202 8.50 16.67 -0.33
N ASP A 203 7.28 16.99 0.08
CA ASP A 203 7.01 17.72 1.31
C ASP A 203 6.28 16.85 2.34
N GLN A 204 6.12 17.40 3.54
CA GLN A 204 5.52 16.71 4.67
C GLN A 204 4.01 16.43 4.50
N ASP A 205 3.37 17.05 3.51
CA ASP A 205 1.95 16.91 3.24
C ASP A 205 1.70 15.89 2.10
N ASP A 206 2.76 15.30 1.52
CA ASP A 206 2.65 14.35 0.41
C ASP A 206 2.04 13.03 0.87
N HIS A 207 0.99 12.63 0.14
CA HIS A 207 0.29 11.37 0.36
C HIS A 207 0.87 10.21 -0.45
N VAL A 208 1.92 10.43 -1.24
CA VAL A 208 2.66 9.37 -1.93
C VAL A 208 4.14 9.69 -1.89
N LEU A 209 4.95 8.79 -1.36
CA LEU A 209 6.41 8.94 -1.30
C LEU A 209 7.10 7.73 -1.92
N ASN A 210 8.25 7.97 -2.55
CA ASN A 210 9.20 6.91 -2.82
C ASN A 210 10.30 6.99 -1.77
N LEU A 211 10.56 5.86 -1.11
CA LEU A 211 11.40 5.76 0.07
C LEU A 211 12.51 4.75 -0.19
N GLN A 212 13.67 4.99 0.40
CA GLN A 212 14.70 3.97 0.57
C GLN A 212 14.78 3.62 2.05
N PHE A 213 14.84 2.34 2.37
CA PHE A 213 14.91 1.87 3.74
C PHE A 213 15.51 0.48 3.81
N SER A 214 16.02 0.11 4.97
CA SER A 214 16.36 -1.27 5.31
C SER A 214 15.30 -1.85 6.24
N TRP A 215 14.96 -3.12 6.09
CA TRP A 215 14.06 -3.84 6.99
C TRP A 215 14.70 -5.17 7.39
N HIS A 216 14.83 -5.41 8.69
CA HIS A 216 15.61 -6.54 9.25
C HIS A 216 17.03 -6.64 8.67
N GLY A 217 17.67 -5.49 8.43
CA GLY A 217 19.02 -5.39 7.85
C GLY A 217 19.10 -5.61 6.34
N VAL A 218 17.99 -5.93 5.66
CA VAL A 218 17.94 -6.08 4.20
C VAL A 218 17.55 -4.75 3.57
N LEU A 219 18.28 -4.31 2.55
CA LEU A 219 18.01 -3.04 1.88
C LEU A 219 16.88 -3.17 0.86
N LYS A 220 15.93 -2.22 0.88
CA LYS A 220 14.99 -1.95 -0.20
C LYS A 220 15.43 -0.69 -0.96
N PRO A 221 15.95 -0.81 -2.20
CA PRO A 221 16.52 0.32 -2.93
C PRO A 221 15.52 1.46 -3.18
N VAL A 222 14.27 1.10 -3.51
CA VAL A 222 13.14 1.99 -3.69
C VAL A 222 11.85 1.24 -3.33
N GLY A 223 11.04 1.81 -2.45
CA GLY A 223 9.67 1.40 -2.17
C GLY A 223 8.75 2.61 -2.24
N SER A 224 7.68 2.52 -3.02
CA SER A 224 6.68 3.58 -3.13
C SER A 224 5.49 3.23 -2.24
N ALA A 225 4.97 4.19 -1.49
CA ALA A 225 3.85 3.98 -0.56
C ALA A 225 2.88 5.17 -0.63
N PHE A 226 1.58 4.89 -0.46
CA PHE A 226 0.66 5.93 -0.02
C PHE A 226 0.95 6.26 1.45
N ILE A 227 0.77 7.51 1.85
CA ILE A 227 0.96 7.98 3.23
C ILE A 227 -0.37 8.54 3.75
N GLY A 228 -0.80 8.02 4.89
CA GLY A 228 -2.01 8.47 5.59
C GLY A 228 -3.33 7.87 5.09
N THR A 229 -3.36 7.25 3.92
CA THR A 229 -4.55 6.57 3.36
C THR A 229 -5.07 5.48 4.29
N SER A 230 -6.38 5.23 4.25
CA SER A 230 -6.96 4.08 4.95
C SER A 230 -6.71 2.76 4.19
N PRO A 231 -6.71 1.61 4.88
CA PRO A 231 -6.56 0.31 4.22
C PRO A 231 -7.68 0.04 3.22
N GLU A 232 -8.92 0.46 3.50
CA GLU A 232 -10.05 0.31 2.57
C GLU A 232 -9.89 1.10 1.28
N PHE A 233 -9.22 2.27 1.31
CA PHE A 233 -8.91 3.04 0.11
C PHE A 233 -7.92 2.30 -0.79
N GLU A 234 -6.78 1.87 -0.23
CA GLU A 234 -5.77 1.11 -0.97
C GLU A 234 -6.35 -0.21 -1.51
N MET A 235 -7.12 -0.95 -0.70
CA MET A 235 -7.78 -2.17 -1.15
C MET A 235 -8.79 -1.89 -2.28
N ALA A 236 -9.56 -0.82 -2.20
CA ALA A 236 -10.57 -0.50 -3.21
C ALA A 236 -9.93 -0.20 -4.57
N ILE A 237 -8.93 0.68 -4.63
CA ILE A 237 -8.30 1.06 -5.90
C ILE A 237 -7.59 -0.13 -6.56
N PHE A 238 -6.87 -0.94 -5.77
CA PHE A 238 -6.15 -2.09 -6.30
C PHE A 238 -7.09 -3.22 -6.72
N THR A 239 -8.20 -3.43 -6.00
CA THR A 239 -9.25 -4.38 -6.41
C THR A 239 -9.91 -3.95 -7.71
N ILE A 240 -10.20 -2.65 -7.87
CA ILE A 240 -10.77 -2.11 -9.10
C ILE A 240 -9.84 -2.39 -10.28
N ILE A 241 -8.57 -2.02 -10.18
CA ILE A 241 -7.59 -2.25 -11.28
C ILE A 241 -7.48 -3.75 -11.58
N PHE A 242 -7.38 -4.58 -10.53
CA PHE A 242 -7.26 -6.03 -10.66
C PHE A 242 -8.44 -6.65 -11.41
N LEU A 243 -9.67 -6.20 -11.16
CA LEU A 243 -10.88 -6.77 -11.78
C LEU A 243 -11.19 -6.18 -13.15
N MET A 244 -10.72 -4.97 -13.43
CA MET A 244 -10.88 -4.34 -14.74
C MET A 244 -9.96 -4.94 -15.80
N ASN A 245 -8.90 -5.65 -15.42
CA ASN A 245 -7.93 -6.24 -16.33
C ASN A 245 -7.58 -7.71 -15.97
N THR A 246 -7.29 -8.53 -16.97
CA THR A 246 -6.86 -9.94 -16.83
C THR A 246 -5.38 -10.15 -17.10
N GLU A 247 -4.66 -9.12 -17.55
CA GLU A 247 -3.23 -9.18 -17.81
C GLU A 247 -2.42 -9.49 -16.55
N ARG A 248 -1.25 -10.12 -16.73
CA ARG A 248 -0.34 -10.45 -15.63
C ARG A 248 0.16 -9.22 -14.88
N SER A 249 0.38 -8.12 -15.59
CA SER A 249 0.80 -6.84 -15.02
C SER A 249 -0.02 -5.74 -15.67
N THR A 250 -0.70 -4.96 -14.85
CA THR A 250 -1.48 -3.80 -15.27
C THR A 250 -0.88 -2.55 -14.63
N THR A 251 -0.44 -1.62 -15.46
CA THR A 251 -0.10 -0.26 -15.02
C THR A 251 -1.21 0.66 -15.53
N VAL A 252 -1.74 1.53 -14.68
CA VAL A 252 -2.66 2.59 -15.09
C VAL A 252 -2.12 3.94 -14.64
N LEU A 253 -2.11 4.89 -15.57
CA LEU A 253 -1.80 6.28 -15.25
C LEU A 253 -3.09 6.98 -14.84
N VAL A 254 -3.15 7.55 -13.64
CA VAL A 254 -4.34 8.21 -13.09
C VAL A 254 -3.97 9.51 -12.40
N ASN A 255 -4.94 10.42 -12.30
CA ASN A 255 -4.84 11.58 -11.41
C ASN A 255 -5.71 11.30 -10.18
N ILE A 256 -5.14 11.34 -8.99
CA ILE A 256 -5.85 11.24 -7.71
C ILE A 256 -5.48 12.47 -6.90
N ASP A 257 -6.49 13.24 -6.52
CA ASP A 257 -6.32 14.57 -5.93
C ASP A 257 -5.36 15.42 -6.78
N GLN A 258 -4.28 15.94 -6.19
CA GLN A 258 -3.28 16.76 -6.87
C GLN A 258 -2.14 15.91 -7.47
N CYS A 259 -2.19 14.58 -7.40
CA CYS A 259 -1.09 13.72 -7.80
C CYS A 259 -1.40 12.97 -9.10
N GLN A 260 -0.44 12.96 -10.02
CA GLN A 260 -0.41 12.03 -11.13
C GLN A 260 0.38 10.79 -10.72
N LEU A 261 -0.29 9.64 -10.75
CA LEU A 261 0.21 8.37 -10.23
C LEU A 261 0.19 7.30 -11.32
N GLU A 262 1.24 6.50 -11.39
CA GLU A 262 1.19 5.17 -11.96
C GLU A 262 0.77 4.19 -10.88
N LEU A 263 -0.40 3.55 -11.02
CA LEU A 263 -0.80 2.45 -10.15
C LEU A 263 -0.47 1.14 -10.85
N VAL A 264 0.40 0.33 -10.22
CA VAL A 264 0.83 -0.96 -10.73
C VAL A 264 0.11 -2.05 -9.95
N VAL A 265 -0.50 -2.99 -10.66
CA VAL A 265 -1.08 -4.22 -10.10
C VAL A 265 -0.54 -5.42 -10.86
N VAL A 266 0.08 -6.33 -10.14
CA VAL A 266 0.58 -7.61 -10.65
C VAL A 266 -0.34 -8.71 -10.17
N ARG A 267 -0.76 -9.57 -11.09
CA ARG A 267 -1.68 -10.69 -10.87
C ARG A 267 -0.93 -12.01 -10.78
N GLN A 268 -1.34 -12.84 -9.83
CA GLN A 268 -0.95 -14.24 -9.72
C GLN A 268 -2.19 -15.13 -9.91
N GLY A 269 -2.49 -15.44 -11.17
CA GLY A 269 -3.68 -16.20 -11.54
C GLY A 269 -4.96 -15.47 -11.16
N ARG A 270 -5.66 -15.95 -10.12
CA ARG A 270 -6.89 -15.33 -9.59
C ARG A 270 -6.65 -14.46 -8.36
N CYS A 271 -5.41 -14.40 -7.86
CA CYS A 271 -5.02 -13.64 -6.70
C CYS A 271 -4.20 -12.42 -7.11
N LEU A 272 -4.14 -11.44 -6.21
CA LEU A 272 -3.22 -10.31 -6.33
C LEU A 272 -1.81 -10.79 -5.95
N GLY A 273 -0.81 -10.42 -6.75
CA GLY A 273 0.59 -10.75 -6.52
C GLY A 273 1.35 -9.62 -5.84
N THR A 274 1.16 -8.39 -6.29
CA THR A 274 1.60 -7.16 -5.59
C THR A 274 0.88 -5.98 -6.22
N ALA A 275 0.78 -4.87 -5.49
CA ALA A 275 0.23 -3.62 -5.98
C ALA A 275 0.84 -2.44 -5.23
N TYR A 276 1.13 -1.36 -5.95
CA TYR A 276 1.75 -0.17 -5.36
C TYR A 276 1.56 1.06 -6.25
N PRO A 277 1.54 2.27 -5.66
CA PRO A 277 1.58 3.51 -6.43
C PRO A 277 3.01 3.86 -6.85
N LYS A 278 3.14 4.71 -7.86
CA LYS A 278 4.37 5.39 -8.24
C LYS A 278 4.01 6.85 -8.52
N LEU A 279 4.58 7.77 -7.74
CA LEU A 279 4.38 9.20 -7.97
C LEU A 279 5.14 9.62 -9.23
N LEU A 280 4.42 10.21 -10.20
CA LEU A 280 5.03 10.80 -11.40
C LEU A 280 5.18 12.32 -11.28
N SER A 281 4.16 12.99 -10.74
CA SER A 281 4.18 14.42 -10.43
C SER A 281 3.11 14.76 -9.40
N SER A 282 3.36 15.76 -8.56
CA SER A 282 2.32 16.47 -7.81
C SER A 282 1.98 17.75 -8.59
N ASN A 283 0.83 17.75 -9.26
CA ASN A 283 0.35 18.93 -9.98
C ASN A 283 0.01 20.03 -8.98
N SER A 284 0.91 21.03 -8.88
CA SER A 284 0.65 22.40 -8.38
C SER A 284 0.96 22.73 -6.91
N ARG A 285 1.62 21.88 -6.11
CA ARG A 285 2.04 22.30 -4.76
C ARG A 285 3.11 23.40 -4.77
N HIS A 286 3.99 23.39 -5.78
CA HIS A 286 5.08 24.37 -5.90
C HIS A 286 4.73 25.68 -6.61
N VAL A 287 3.46 25.92 -6.99
CA VAL A 287 3.04 27.14 -7.72
C VAL A 287 2.27 28.14 -6.82
N ARG A 288 1.81 27.73 -5.63
CA ARG A 288 1.17 28.67 -4.67
C ARG A 288 2.14 29.09 -3.58
N GLY A 289 3.13 29.89 -3.97
CA GLY A 289 4.17 30.33 -3.05
C GLY A 289 4.78 31.71 -3.28
N HIS A 290 4.35 32.52 -4.26
CA HIS A 290 4.75 33.93 -4.34
C HIS A 290 3.69 34.76 -5.06
N ALA A 291 2.62 35.10 -4.35
CA ALA A 291 1.72 36.19 -4.73
C ALA A 291 1.12 36.82 -3.46
N ARG A 292 1.96 37.55 -2.73
CA ARG A 292 1.60 38.76 -1.97
C ARG A 292 2.80 39.68 -1.96
#